data_AF-A0A174N9M4-F1
#
_entry.id   AF-A0A174N9M4-F1
#
_cell.length_a   1.000
_cell.length_b   1.000
_cell.length_c   1.000
_cell.angle_alpha   90.00
_cell.angle_beta   90.00
_cell.angle_gamma   90.00
#
_symmetry.space_group_name_H-M   'P 1'
#
loop_
_entity.id
_entity.type
_entity.pdbx_description
1 polymer ?
#
loop_
_entity_poly.entity_id
_entity_poly.type
_entity_poly.pdbx_seq_one_letter_code
_entity_poly.pdbx_strand_id
1 'polypeptide(L)'
;MVLRCFSAPDEKVNLCFYPCGSGTGPGDRDTYCQEPLRIYKTDYTMLLLPYLESEFPEFDVCRGRDNRIPAGTWNVIIQKIEADMSHIHFDDTVFDFYSRFTGWVADALDQEDMIIAEGNQ
;
A
#
# COMPACT_ATOMS: atom_id res chain seq x y z
N MET A 1 -5.80 -1.32 -9.85
CA MET A 1 -6.69 -2.12 -8.96
C MET A 1 -7.28 -1.25 -7.85
N VAL A 2 -8.45 -1.60 -7.29
CA VAL A 2 -9.01 -0.94 -6.09
C VAL A 2 -9.26 -1.98 -5.00
N LEU A 3 -8.77 -1.73 -3.78
CA LEU A 3 -9.10 -2.52 -2.59
C LEU A 3 -9.92 -1.68 -1.61
N ARG A 4 -10.99 -2.29 -1.10
CA ARG A 4 -11.90 -1.68 -0.11
C ARG A 4 -12.34 -2.73 0.91
N CYS A 5 -12.50 -2.31 2.17
CA CYS A 5 -13.01 -3.14 3.25
C CYS A 5 -14.15 -2.43 4.01
N PHE A 6 -13.84 -1.31 4.63
CA PHE A 6 -14.72 -0.47 5.46
C PHE A 6 -15.04 0.89 4.83
N SER A 7 -14.28 1.33 3.82
CA SER A 7 -14.52 2.63 3.19
C SER A 7 -15.91 2.77 2.56
N ALA A 8 -16.50 3.95 2.75
CA ALA A 8 -17.78 4.29 2.16
C ALA A 8 -17.68 4.35 0.62
N PRO A 9 -18.74 3.99 -0.13
CA PRO A 9 -18.71 3.99 -1.59
C PRO A 9 -18.29 5.33 -2.21
N ASP A 10 -18.67 6.44 -1.58
CA ASP A 10 -18.44 7.82 -1.99
C ASP A 10 -17.17 8.46 -1.40
N GLU A 11 -16.39 7.72 -0.60
CA GLU A 11 -15.09 8.18 -0.11
C GLU A 11 -14.17 8.48 -1.30
N LYS A 12 -13.56 9.67 -1.31
CA LYS A 12 -12.71 10.15 -2.42
C LYS A 12 -11.23 10.19 -2.07
N VAL A 13 -10.91 10.45 -0.80
CA VAL A 13 -9.54 10.50 -0.29
C VAL A 13 -9.00 9.08 -0.27
N ASN A 14 -7.87 8.87 -0.93
CA ASN A 14 -7.23 7.58 -1.07
C ASN A 14 -5.72 7.71 -1.10
N LEU A 15 -5.08 6.56 -0.90
CA LEU A 15 -3.68 6.33 -1.08
C LEU A 15 -3.52 5.44 -2.32
N CYS A 16 -2.73 5.90 -3.29
CA CYS A 16 -2.37 5.14 -4.47
C CYS A 16 -0.94 4.59 -4.30
N PHE A 17 -0.77 3.31 -4.62
CA PHE A 17 0.48 2.58 -4.60
C PHE A 17 0.90 2.31 -6.05
N TYR A 18 2.03 2.85 -6.45
CA TYR A 18 2.57 2.77 -7.80
C TYR A 18 3.82 1.87 -7.80
N PRO A 19 3.78 0.69 -8.42
CA PRO A 19 4.99 -0.10 -8.67
C PRO A 19 5.87 0.64 -9.66
N CYS A 20 7.11 0.94 -9.28
CA CYS A 20 7.99 1.79 -10.07
C CYS A 20 9.44 1.30 -9.99
N GLY A 21 10.15 1.38 -11.12
CA GLY A 21 11.58 1.15 -11.14
C GLY A 21 12.34 2.19 -10.31
N SER A 22 13.49 1.78 -9.76
CA SER A 22 14.35 2.61 -8.90
C SER A 22 14.83 3.92 -9.56
N GLY A 23 14.84 3.99 -10.89
CA GLY A 23 15.18 5.19 -11.67
C GLY A 23 14.04 6.21 -11.84
N THR A 24 12.83 5.93 -11.35
CA THR A 24 11.66 6.80 -11.58
C THR A 24 11.82 8.13 -10.86
N GLY A 25 11.86 9.24 -11.61
CA GLY A 25 11.96 10.59 -11.08
C GLY A 25 10.72 11.03 -10.28
N PRO A 26 10.82 12.08 -9.45
CA PRO A 26 9.65 12.66 -8.81
C PRO A 26 8.65 13.19 -9.86
N GLY A 27 7.38 12.81 -9.74
CA GLY A 27 6.32 13.25 -10.67
C GLY A 27 6.21 12.47 -11.99
N ASP A 28 7.12 11.52 -12.23
CA ASP A 28 7.16 10.72 -13.46
C ASP A 28 6.27 9.44 -13.37
N ARG A 29 5.57 9.26 -12.26
CA ARG A 29 4.84 8.03 -11.94
C ARG A 29 3.76 7.65 -12.95
N ASP A 30 3.02 8.63 -13.46
CA ASP A 30 1.92 8.39 -14.41
C ASP A 30 2.42 7.92 -15.79
N THR A 31 3.72 8.11 -16.07
CA THR A 31 4.33 7.77 -17.36
C THR A 31 5.11 6.46 -17.30
N TYR A 32 5.75 6.15 -16.16
CA TYR A 32 6.72 5.04 -16.08
C TYR A 32 6.38 3.99 -15.02
N CYS A 33 5.38 4.20 -14.16
CA CYS A 33 4.95 3.18 -13.21
C CYS A 33 3.81 2.33 -13.77
N GLN A 34 3.66 1.14 -13.20
CA GLN A 34 2.56 0.25 -13.53
C GLN A 34 1.23 0.79 -12.97
N GLU A 35 0.12 0.16 -13.38
CA GLU A 35 -1.21 0.53 -12.89
C GLU A 35 -1.28 0.50 -11.36
N PRO A 36 -1.75 1.59 -10.72
CA PRO A 36 -1.71 1.67 -9.27
C PRO A 36 -2.75 0.78 -8.59
N LEU A 37 -2.42 0.37 -7.38
CA LEU A 37 -3.41 -0.07 -6.40
C LEU A 37 -3.93 1.14 -5.62
N ARG A 38 -5.25 1.28 -5.54
CA ARG A 38 -5.91 2.34 -4.77
C ARG A 38 -6.59 1.77 -3.53
N ILE A 39 -6.34 2.41 -2.39
CA ILE A 39 -6.94 2.08 -1.10
C ILE A 39 -7.45 3.36 -0.46
N TYR A 40 -8.70 3.38 -0.02
CA TYR A 40 -9.33 4.61 0.48
C TYR A 40 -8.96 4.91 1.94
N LYS A 41 -9.15 6.16 2.34
CA LYS A 41 -8.72 6.69 3.63
C LYS A 41 -9.10 5.83 4.81
N THR A 42 -10.37 5.44 4.89
CA THR A 42 -10.85 4.63 6.01
C THR A 42 -10.07 3.32 6.08
N ASP A 43 -9.88 2.66 4.94
CA ASP A 43 -9.20 1.36 4.87
C ASP A 43 -7.71 1.45 5.14
N TYR A 44 -6.97 2.35 4.47
CA TYR A 44 -5.53 2.42 4.69
C TYR A 44 -5.21 2.90 6.11
N THR A 45 -6.04 3.79 6.69
CA THR A 45 -5.81 4.29 8.06
C THR A 45 -6.00 3.19 9.08
N MET A 46 -7.01 2.35 8.90
CA MET A 46 -7.32 1.28 9.86
C MET A 46 -6.43 0.05 9.67
N LEU A 47 -6.14 -0.33 8.43
CA LEU A 47 -5.54 -1.62 8.11
C LEU A 47 -4.06 -1.54 7.76
N LEU A 48 -3.55 -0.42 7.24
CA LEU A 48 -2.18 -0.36 6.70
C LEU A 48 -1.28 0.62 7.43
N LEU A 49 -1.82 1.75 7.89
CA LEU A 49 -1.05 2.82 8.52
C LEU A 49 -0.22 2.34 9.72
N PRO A 50 -0.71 1.44 10.61
CA PRO A 50 0.11 0.92 11.71
C PRO A 50 1.39 0.21 11.24
N TYR A 51 1.33 -0.53 10.12
CA TYR A 51 2.49 -1.21 9.56
C TYR A 51 3.43 -0.23 8.84
N LEU A 52 2.84 0.71 8.08
CA LEU A 52 3.60 1.70 7.32
C LEU A 52 4.39 2.63 8.25
N GLU A 53 3.78 3.15 9.31
CA GLU A 53 4.46 4.01 10.28
C GLU A 53 5.48 3.24 11.14
N SER A 54 5.25 1.95 11.38
CA SER A 54 6.18 1.09 12.12
C SER A 54 7.45 0.79 11.31
N GLU A 55 7.32 0.43 10.04
CA GLU A 55 8.45 -0.03 9.21
C GLU A 55 9.05 1.05 8.31
N PHE A 56 8.35 2.16 8.15
CA PHE A 56 8.79 3.31 7.37
C PHE A 56 8.46 4.60 8.15
N PRO A 57 9.24 4.95 9.20
CA PRO A 57 8.91 6.07 10.10
C PRO A 57 8.83 7.45 9.41
N GLU A 58 9.42 7.59 8.23
CA GLU A 58 9.32 8.76 7.37
C GLU A 58 8.06 8.79 6.48
N PHE A 59 7.19 7.79 6.61
CA PHE A 59 5.93 7.71 5.89
C PHE A 59 5.09 8.95 6.18
N ASP A 60 4.76 9.69 5.13
CA ASP A 60 3.95 10.89 5.23
C ASP A 60 2.94 10.94 4.08
N VAL A 61 1.66 10.80 4.44
CA VAL A 61 0.54 10.96 3.48
C VAL A 61 0.28 12.44 3.21
N CYS A 62 0.78 13.34 4.05
CA CYS A 62 0.62 14.77 3.90
C CYS A 62 1.77 15.37 3.07
N ARG A 63 1.40 16.17 2.06
CA ARG A 63 2.28 17.02 1.24
C ARG A 63 3.18 16.32 0.22
N GLY A 64 2.62 15.94 -0.95
CA GLY A 64 3.34 15.89 -2.24
C GLY A 64 4.70 15.18 -2.25
N ARG A 65 4.93 14.27 -1.28
CA ARG A 65 6.18 13.57 -1.07
C ARG A 65 5.94 12.14 -1.50
N ASP A 66 6.78 11.69 -2.42
CA ASP A 66 6.76 10.30 -2.85
C ASP A 66 7.22 9.43 -1.68
N ASN A 67 6.32 8.65 -1.06
CA ASN A 67 6.71 7.63 -0.10
C ASN A 67 7.31 6.46 -0.88
N ARG A 68 8.62 6.55 -1.10
CA ARG A 68 9.42 5.59 -1.86
C ARG A 68 9.81 4.43 -0.97
N ILE A 69 8.96 3.42 -0.90
CA ILE A 69 9.16 2.28 0.00
C ILE A 69 9.86 1.16 -0.78
N PRO A 70 11.11 0.80 -0.41
CA PRO A 70 11.89 -0.21 -1.12
C PRO A 70 11.35 -1.62 -0.84
N ALA A 71 11.64 -2.56 -1.75
CA ALA A 71 11.22 -3.96 -1.62
C ALA A 71 11.57 -4.59 -0.26
N GLY A 72 12.76 -4.28 0.28
CA GLY A 72 13.17 -4.77 1.60
C GLY A 72 12.24 -4.39 2.74
N THR A 73 11.73 -3.14 2.74
CA THR A 73 10.77 -2.67 3.75
C THR A 73 9.41 -3.32 3.55
N TRP A 74 8.96 -3.47 2.30
CA TRP A 74 7.70 -4.17 1.99
C TRP A 74 7.70 -5.62 2.43
N ASN A 75 8.81 -6.33 2.28
CA ASN A 75 8.93 -7.71 2.75
C ASN A 75 8.71 -7.82 4.27
N VAL A 76 9.21 -6.85 5.05
CA VAL A 76 8.97 -6.82 6.50
C VAL A 76 7.52 -6.47 6.82
N ILE A 77 6.91 -5.53 6.09
CA ILE A 77 5.49 -5.20 6.24
C ILE A 77 4.60 -6.42 5.94
N ILE A 78 4.85 -7.14 4.85
CA ILE A 78 4.13 -8.37 4.48
C ILE A 78 4.24 -9.40 5.61
N GLN A 79 5.45 -9.66 6.11
CA GLN A 79 5.65 -10.63 7.20
C GLN A 79 4.87 -10.28 8.46
N LYS A 80 4.78 -8.98 8.81
CA LYS A 80 3.98 -8.53 9.96
C LYS A 80 2.49 -8.72 9.74
N ILE A 81 2.00 -8.38 8.55
CA ILE A 81 0.59 -8.61 8.17
C ILE A 81 0.26 -10.11 8.24
N GLU A 82 1.09 -10.96 7.63
CA GLU A 82 0.88 -12.42 7.62
C GLU A 82 0.92 -13.02 9.04
N ALA A 83 1.81 -12.54 9.90
CA ALA A 83 1.87 -12.95 11.30
C ALA A 83 0.57 -12.56 12.04
N ASP A 84 0.09 -11.33 11.87
CA ASP A 84 -1.16 -10.88 12.49
C ASP A 84 -2.38 -11.61 11.93
N MET A 85 -2.40 -11.89 10.62
CA MET A 85 -3.44 -12.70 9.96
C MET A 85 -3.57 -14.09 10.56
N SER A 86 -2.47 -14.71 11.00
CA SER A 86 -2.50 -16.02 11.66
C SER A 86 -3.31 -16.04 12.98
N HIS A 87 -3.60 -14.85 13.51
CA HIS A 87 -4.39 -14.63 14.72
C HIS A 87 -5.82 -14.11 14.43
N ILE A 88 -6.15 -13.79 13.17
CA ILE A 88 -7.49 -13.34 12.75
C ILE A 88 -8.38 -14.56 12.58
N HIS A 89 -9.10 -14.91 13.66
CA HIS A 89 -9.90 -16.14 13.68
C HIS A 89 -11.32 -16.01 13.09
N PHE A 90 -11.83 -14.82 12.74
CA PHE A 90 -13.28 -14.64 12.46
C PHE A 90 -13.69 -13.55 11.45
N ASP A 91 -12.78 -12.76 10.86
CA ASP A 91 -13.16 -11.70 9.90
C ASP A 91 -12.67 -12.02 8.48
N ASP A 92 -13.52 -12.67 7.70
CA ASP A 92 -13.25 -13.04 6.31
C ASP A 92 -12.99 -11.82 5.41
N THR A 93 -13.53 -10.65 5.76
CA THR A 93 -13.39 -9.43 4.94
C THR A 93 -12.02 -8.78 5.13
N VAL A 94 -11.54 -8.71 6.36
CA VAL A 94 -10.18 -8.22 6.65
C VAL A 94 -9.13 -9.22 6.15
N PHE A 95 -9.40 -10.52 6.29
CA PHE A 95 -8.53 -11.56 5.76
C PHE A 95 -8.42 -11.49 4.22
N ASP A 96 -9.54 -11.30 3.49
CA ASP A 96 -9.53 -11.10 2.03
C ASP A 96 -8.75 -9.84 1.65
N PHE A 97 -8.98 -8.73 2.37
CA PHE A 97 -8.25 -7.49 2.13
C PHE A 97 -6.75 -7.69 2.23
N TYR A 98 -6.26 -8.27 3.34
CA TYR A 98 -4.83 -8.49 3.52
C TYR A 98 -4.27 -9.50 2.53
N SER A 99 -4.96 -10.62 2.27
CA SER A 99 -4.52 -11.62 1.28
C SER A 99 -4.33 -11.00 -0.10
N ARG A 100 -5.26 -10.14 -0.53
CA ARG A 100 -5.19 -9.47 -1.83
C ARG A 100 -4.16 -8.34 -1.83
N PHE A 101 -3.99 -7.64 -0.72
CA PHE A 101 -2.98 -6.60 -0.58
C PHE A 101 -1.57 -7.19 -0.63
N THR A 102 -1.25 -8.17 0.20
CA THR A 102 0.09 -8.79 0.24
C THR A 102 0.41 -9.50 -1.07
N GLY A 103 -0.57 -10.19 -1.67
CA GLY A 103 -0.43 -10.77 -3.00
C GLY A 103 -0.11 -9.73 -4.07
N TRP A 104 -0.83 -8.61 -4.08
CA TRP A 104 -0.54 -7.52 -5.02
C TRP A 104 0.85 -6.90 -4.82
N VAL A 105 1.28 -6.71 -3.57
CA VAL A 105 2.62 -6.17 -3.26
C VAL A 105 3.70 -7.14 -3.73
N ALA A 106 3.54 -8.45 -3.50
CA ALA A 106 4.48 -9.47 -3.97
C ALA A 106 4.58 -9.46 -5.51
N ASP A 107 3.44 -9.49 -6.21
CA ASP A 107 3.40 -9.44 -7.68
C ASP A 107 4.04 -8.17 -8.25
N ALA A 108 3.82 -7.02 -7.59
CA ALA A 108 4.41 -5.75 -7.97
C ALA A 108 5.94 -5.76 -7.82
N LEU A 109 6.45 -6.35 -6.74
CA LEU A 109 7.89 -6.40 -6.44
C LEU A 109 8.64 -7.49 -7.22
N ASP A 110 7.94 -8.44 -7.82
CA ASP A 110 8.53 -9.37 -8.80
C ASP A 110 8.92 -8.65 -10.10
N GLN A 111 8.34 -7.48 -10.39
CA GLN A 111 8.58 -6.70 -11.59
C GLN A 111 9.37 -5.41 -11.34
N GLU A 112 9.21 -4.80 -10.17
CA GLU A 112 9.76 -3.48 -9.84
C GLU A 112 10.49 -3.50 -8.48
N ASP A 113 11.51 -2.67 -8.32
CA ASP A 113 12.32 -2.68 -7.07
C ASP A 113 11.69 -1.89 -5.91
N MET A 114 10.60 -1.16 -6.18
CA MET A 114 10.03 -0.17 -5.27
C MET A 114 8.54 0.06 -5.54
N ILE A 115 7.81 0.46 -4.50
CA ILE A 115 6.45 0.99 -4.64
C ILE A 115 6.40 2.39 -4.04
N ILE A 116 5.88 3.34 -4.81
CA ILE A 116 5.64 4.71 -4.36
C ILE A 116 4.21 4.83 -3.85
N ALA A 117 4.02 5.30 -2.62
CA ALA A 117 2.70 5.60 -2.07
C ALA A 117 2.43 7.12 -2.04
N GLU A 118 1.28 7.55 -2.57
CA GLU A 118 0.87 8.96 -2.64
C GLU A 118 -0.62 9.13 -2.31
N GLY A 119 -0.93 10.10 -1.45
CA GLY A 119 -2.31 10.47 -1.11
C GLY A 119 -2.87 11.57 -2.00
N ASN A 120 -4.13 11.44 -2.42
CA ASN A 120 -4.88 12.53 -3.06
C ASN A 120 -5.76 13.24 -2.00
N GLN A 121 -5.32 14.40 -1.53
CA GLN A 121 -6.08 15.18 -0.53
C GLN A 121 -7.31 15.84 -1.14
#